data_AF-A0A7V3EN80-F1
#
_entry.id   AF-A0A7V3EN80-F1
#
_cell.length_a   1.000
_cell.length_b   1.000
_cell.length_c   1.000
_cell.angle_alpha   90.00
_cell.angle_beta   90.00
_cell.angle_gamma   90.00
#
_symmetry.space_group_name_H-M   'P 1'
#
loop_
_entity.id
_entity.type
_entity.pdbx_description
1 polymer ?
#
loop_
_entity_poly.entity_id
_entity_poly.type
_entity_poly.pdbx_seq_one_letter_code
_entity_poly.pdbx_strand_id
1 'polypeptide(L)'
;MSRNRRNSMLSRRGGALGFVAVLAILSAVVTSSVARAMEGQDAKPVDHVQGRPLKVFILVGQSNMQGQAQETTLAGLTMDPETKPLYDKLVDENGKPRVHQNVYIAAFSRTDGWGKIGDAVEKHGQLTVGYGGNTTEAGKLGPELGFGVTMYEHVKEPILLIKTSWGGKSLMLDFRPPSGGPYYAHPEEVKDRTTNKGETIKAADEIAQKEAAKGHYYRLMLEHVRSVLADPGKYCPAYDPKAGYEIAGFAWFQGFNDLVGPYPPADPNDNKKGTSKDYAEYSRLLACFIRDVRKDLSAPNMPFAIGVLGVGGKNAGENTELFRKAMAAPAEMEEFKGNVAAVDTADFWDEKLGELEERKSVTRPQKGRQASEDKYAALREKVASLQKELEALEEQKGKDRDRKKMEELKQKIQELLYSPEELEYIAKNRSNQGYHYLARIIHRSGLSRSCEGFCEGIYG
;
A
#
# COMPACT_ATOMS: atom_id res chain seq x y z
N MET A 1 -42.94 31.15 -48.91
CA MET A 1 -43.69 30.83 -50.15
C MET A 1 -43.45 29.34 -50.45
N SER A 2 -44.46 28.46 -50.47
CA SER A 2 -45.34 28.13 -51.64
C SER A 2 -44.54 27.64 -52.86
N ARG A 3 -44.78 26.49 -53.52
CA ARG A 3 -45.74 25.33 -53.45
C ARG A 3 -45.02 24.17 -54.19
N ASN A 4 -45.02 22.88 -53.80
CA ASN A 4 -46.10 21.88 -53.70
C ASN A 4 -46.59 21.29 -55.06
N ARG A 5 -46.52 19.94 -55.23
CA ARG A 5 -47.16 19.07 -56.27
C ARG A 5 -46.60 19.19 -57.71
N ARG A 6 -46.66 18.20 -58.63
CA ARG A 6 -47.28 16.84 -58.79
C ARG A 6 -46.49 16.10 -59.93
N ASN A 7 -46.58 14.81 -60.30
CA ASN A 7 -47.26 13.57 -59.85
C ASN A 7 -46.43 12.34 -60.41
N SER A 8 -46.37 11.16 -59.77
CA SER A 8 -47.03 9.86 -60.13
C SER A 8 -46.83 9.31 -61.57
N MET A 9 -46.63 8.01 -61.86
CA MET A 9 -47.39 6.84 -61.35
C MET A 9 -46.71 5.47 -61.69
N LEU A 10 -46.88 4.46 -60.82
CA LEU A 10 -47.10 3.00 -61.09
C LEU A 10 -46.06 2.18 -61.90
N SER A 11 -45.91 0.84 -61.80
CA SER A 11 -46.21 -0.24 -60.81
C SER A 11 -45.61 -1.55 -61.40
N ARG A 12 -45.14 -2.60 -60.70
CA ARG A 12 -45.72 -3.60 -59.76
C ARG A 12 -44.51 -4.41 -59.22
N ARG A 13 -44.38 -4.89 -57.97
CA ARG A 13 -45.20 -5.72 -57.05
C ARG A 13 -45.27 -7.24 -57.35
N GLY A 14 -44.80 -8.04 -56.39
CA GLY A 14 -44.93 -9.51 -56.25
C GLY A 14 -43.57 -10.24 -56.29
N GLY A 15 -43.19 -11.15 -55.39
CA GLY A 15 -43.83 -11.63 -54.14
C GLY A 15 -43.52 -13.12 -53.86
N ALA A 16 -43.44 -13.51 -52.57
CA ALA A 16 -43.14 -14.85 -51.99
C ALA A 16 -41.64 -15.17 -51.77
N LEU A 17 -41.13 -15.35 -50.54
CA LEU A 17 -41.33 -16.39 -49.49
C LEU A 17 -40.53 -17.68 -49.72
N GLY A 18 -39.60 -17.99 -48.80
CA GLY A 18 -38.93 -19.29 -48.69
C GLY A 18 -37.72 -19.28 -47.75
N PHE A 19 -37.69 -20.21 -46.78
CA PHE A 19 -36.58 -20.53 -45.86
C PHE A 19 -36.14 -19.49 -44.81
N VAL A 20 -36.87 -19.54 -43.68
CA VAL A 20 -36.33 -19.31 -42.33
C VAL A 20 -36.02 -20.68 -41.70
N ALA A 21 -35.14 -20.69 -40.68
CA ALA A 21 -34.71 -21.81 -39.82
C ALA A 21 -33.45 -22.57 -40.26
N VAL A 22 -32.37 -22.35 -39.50
CA VAL A 22 -31.33 -23.32 -39.04
C VAL A 22 -30.30 -22.59 -38.16
N LEU A 23 -30.01 -21.31 -38.41
CA LEU A 23 -28.91 -20.56 -37.77
C LEU A 23 -29.22 -19.95 -36.38
N ALA A 24 -29.99 -20.64 -35.53
CA ALA A 24 -30.42 -20.12 -34.21
C ALA A 24 -30.00 -20.98 -33.00
N ILE A 25 -29.40 -22.16 -33.20
CA ILE A 25 -29.17 -23.13 -32.11
C ILE A 25 -27.73 -23.12 -31.57
N LEU A 26 -26.72 -22.70 -32.34
CA LEU A 26 -25.32 -22.69 -31.87
C LEU A 26 -24.91 -21.49 -31.00
N SER A 27 -25.60 -20.35 -31.07
CA SER A 27 -25.30 -19.22 -30.17
C SER A 27 -25.82 -19.41 -28.75
N ALA A 28 -26.89 -20.21 -28.56
CA ALA A 28 -27.49 -20.43 -27.24
C ALA A 28 -26.68 -21.40 -26.35
N VAL A 29 -26.02 -22.40 -26.95
CA VAL A 29 -25.26 -23.40 -26.20
C VAL A 29 -23.96 -22.81 -25.66
N VAL A 30 -23.23 -22.01 -26.46
CA VAL A 30 -21.96 -21.39 -26.03
C VAL A 30 -22.17 -20.29 -24.98
N THR A 31 -23.28 -19.54 -25.03
CA THR A 31 -23.62 -18.60 -23.94
C THR A 31 -23.98 -19.33 -22.64
N SER A 32 -24.60 -20.51 -22.72
CA SER A 32 -24.96 -21.28 -21.52
C SER A 32 -23.77 -21.89 -20.79
N SER A 33 -22.73 -22.33 -21.51
CA SER A 33 -21.54 -22.96 -20.89
C SER A 33 -20.54 -21.95 -20.34
N VAL A 34 -20.46 -20.73 -20.90
CA VAL A 34 -19.63 -19.66 -20.34
C VAL A 34 -20.30 -19.01 -19.12
N ALA A 35 -21.63 -18.85 -19.13
CA ALA A 35 -22.37 -18.36 -17.95
C ALA A 35 -22.24 -19.29 -16.73
N ARG A 36 -22.22 -20.61 -16.96
CA ARG A 36 -22.11 -21.62 -15.89
C ARG A 36 -20.70 -21.77 -15.28
N ALA A 37 -19.68 -21.18 -15.91
CA ALA A 37 -18.32 -21.14 -15.39
C ALA A 37 -18.08 -19.96 -14.42
N MET A 38 -19.10 -19.14 -14.16
CA MET A 38 -19.03 -18.02 -13.21
C MET A 38 -19.87 -18.22 -11.94
N GLU A 39 -20.55 -19.36 -11.77
CA GLU A 39 -21.23 -19.75 -10.51
C GLU A 39 -20.23 -20.19 -9.41
N GLY A 40 -19.17 -19.41 -9.23
CA GLY A 40 -18.15 -19.59 -8.18
C GLY A 40 -18.65 -19.05 -6.84
N GLN A 41 -19.60 -19.76 -6.22
CA GLN A 41 -20.21 -19.44 -4.94
C GLN A 41 -20.86 -18.03 -4.89
N ASP A 42 -22.03 -17.89 -5.51
CA ASP A 42 -22.97 -16.78 -5.28
C ASP A 42 -23.55 -16.81 -3.84
N ALA A 43 -22.68 -16.55 -2.86
CA ALA A 43 -23.14 -15.99 -1.61
C ALA A 43 -23.67 -14.59 -1.93
N LYS A 44 -25.00 -14.45 -1.97
CA LYS A 44 -25.65 -13.12 -1.99
C LYS A 44 -25.00 -12.24 -0.91
N PRO A 45 -24.85 -10.92 -1.15
CA PRO A 45 -24.48 -10.01 -0.07
C PRO A 45 -25.34 -10.32 1.14
N VAL A 46 -24.70 -10.42 2.32
CA VAL A 46 -25.45 -10.67 3.54
C VAL A 46 -26.32 -9.44 3.74
N ASP A 47 -27.64 -9.64 3.66
CA ASP A 47 -28.61 -8.59 3.94
C ASP A 47 -28.20 -7.96 5.28
N HIS A 48 -27.99 -6.64 5.24
CA HIS A 48 -27.50 -5.87 6.37
C HIS A 48 -28.30 -6.24 7.64
N VAL A 49 -27.60 -6.63 8.71
CA VAL A 49 -28.23 -7.00 9.99
C VAL A 49 -29.07 -5.82 10.48
N GLN A 50 -30.39 -5.91 10.32
CA GLN A 50 -31.28 -4.75 10.41
C GLN A 50 -31.07 -3.96 11.71
N GLY A 51 -30.79 -2.66 11.58
CA GLY A 51 -30.64 -1.74 12.71
C GLY A 51 -29.23 -1.61 13.31
N ARG A 52 -28.18 -2.26 12.77
CA ARG A 52 -26.78 -2.03 13.20
C ARG A 52 -26.08 -0.95 12.34
N PRO A 53 -25.12 -0.16 12.86
CA PRO A 53 -24.41 0.81 12.04
C PRO A 53 -23.37 0.13 11.13
N LEU A 54 -23.21 0.62 9.89
CA LEU A 54 -22.14 0.20 8.99
C LEU A 54 -20.76 0.46 9.63
N LYS A 55 -19.92 -0.58 9.77
CA LYS A 55 -18.57 -0.42 10.30
C LYS A 55 -17.63 0.15 9.22
N VAL A 56 -17.02 1.29 9.52
CA VAL A 56 -16.07 1.98 8.66
C VAL A 56 -14.67 1.90 9.25
N PHE A 57 -13.69 1.46 8.44
CA PHE A 57 -12.27 1.45 8.81
C PHE A 57 -11.47 2.37 7.90
N ILE A 58 -10.63 3.22 8.49
CA ILE A 58 -9.83 4.20 7.74
C ILE A 58 -8.39 3.71 7.66
N LEU A 59 -7.84 3.59 6.45
CA LEU A 59 -6.53 3.00 6.15
C LEU A 59 -5.62 4.09 5.57
N VAL A 60 -4.62 4.54 6.33
CA VAL A 60 -3.78 5.69 5.94
C VAL A 60 -2.30 5.37 6.03
N GLY A 61 -1.52 5.87 5.08
CA GLY A 61 -0.07 5.85 5.22
C GLY A 61 0.69 6.13 3.92
N GLN A 62 1.90 5.56 3.82
CA GLN A 62 2.75 5.73 2.64
C GLN A 62 2.75 4.50 1.71
N SER A 63 3.76 4.35 0.85
CA SER A 63 3.98 3.23 -0.08
C SER A 63 3.62 1.81 0.40
N ASN A 64 3.80 1.49 1.69
CA ASN A 64 3.41 0.17 2.23
C ASN A 64 1.89 0.05 2.50
N MET A 65 1.22 1.12 2.93
CA MET A 65 -0.26 1.18 2.94
C MET A 65 -0.82 1.27 1.51
N GLN A 66 -0.14 2.04 0.65
CA GLN A 66 -0.52 2.18 -0.75
C GLN A 66 -0.60 0.83 -1.45
N GLY A 67 0.32 -0.08 -1.14
CA GLY A 67 0.22 -1.47 -1.55
C GLY A 67 0.89 -1.70 -2.89
N GLN A 68 2.19 -1.95 -2.84
CA GLN A 68 3.00 -2.14 -4.04
C GLN A 68 3.26 -3.63 -4.34
N ALA A 69 2.67 -4.56 -3.57
CA ALA A 69 2.68 -6.01 -3.83
C ALA A 69 1.86 -6.35 -5.11
N GLN A 70 2.13 -7.51 -5.71
CA GLN A 70 1.47 -7.99 -6.94
C GLN A 70 0.61 -9.22 -6.64
N GLU A 71 -0.45 -9.47 -7.42
CA GLU A 71 -1.30 -10.68 -7.35
C GLU A 71 -0.47 -11.97 -7.20
N THR A 72 0.61 -12.09 -7.97
CA THR A 72 1.52 -13.24 -7.96
C THR A 72 2.15 -13.52 -6.60
N THR A 73 2.27 -12.52 -5.72
CA THR A 73 2.82 -12.68 -4.36
C THR A 73 1.85 -13.30 -3.37
N LEU A 74 0.56 -13.45 -3.72
CA LEU A 74 -0.39 -14.22 -2.91
C LEU A 74 0.07 -15.68 -2.74
N ALA A 75 0.66 -16.28 -3.77
CA ALA A 75 1.19 -17.64 -3.71
C ALA A 75 2.29 -17.80 -2.64
N GLY A 76 3.03 -16.73 -2.29
CA GLY A 76 4.00 -16.72 -1.20
C GLY A 76 3.41 -17.10 0.16
N LEU A 77 2.13 -16.73 0.42
CA LEU A 77 1.42 -17.08 1.66
C LEU A 77 1.21 -18.60 1.86
N THR A 78 1.37 -19.41 0.82
CA THR A 78 1.30 -20.88 0.92
C THR A 78 2.58 -21.53 1.45
N MET A 79 3.69 -20.80 1.45
CA MET A 79 5.00 -21.32 1.88
C MET A 79 5.14 -21.42 3.41
N ASP A 80 4.24 -20.76 4.14
CA ASP A 80 4.20 -20.71 5.59
C ASP A 80 2.84 -21.22 6.09
N PRO A 81 2.81 -22.30 6.90
CA PRO A 81 1.58 -22.84 7.47
C PRO A 81 0.78 -21.84 8.31
N GLU A 82 1.42 -20.85 8.95
CA GLU A 82 0.71 -19.80 9.71
C GLU A 82 -0.10 -18.88 8.78
N THR A 83 0.33 -18.67 7.52
CA THR A 83 -0.36 -17.79 6.57
C THR A 83 -1.25 -18.49 5.56
N LYS A 84 -1.12 -19.80 5.38
CA LYS A 84 -2.01 -20.56 4.47
C LYS A 84 -3.50 -20.36 4.77
N PRO A 85 -3.99 -20.30 6.03
CA PRO A 85 -5.40 -20.03 6.31
C PRO A 85 -5.88 -18.65 5.83
N LEU A 86 -4.99 -17.66 5.71
CA LEU A 86 -5.30 -16.37 5.08
C LEU A 86 -5.33 -16.52 3.56
N TYR A 87 -4.33 -17.19 2.95
CA TYR A 87 -4.33 -17.47 1.50
C TYR A 87 -5.65 -18.12 1.04
N ASP A 88 -6.08 -19.17 1.72
CA ASP A 88 -7.31 -19.93 1.40
C ASP A 88 -8.58 -19.06 1.45
N LYS A 89 -8.55 -17.93 2.18
CA LYS A 89 -9.62 -16.91 2.19
C LYS A 89 -9.47 -15.87 1.08
N LEU A 90 -8.24 -15.55 0.66
CA LEU A 90 -7.96 -14.52 -0.36
C LEU A 90 -8.15 -15.01 -1.80
N VAL A 91 -8.05 -16.32 -2.05
CA VAL A 91 -8.15 -16.89 -3.41
C VAL A 91 -9.24 -17.94 -3.57
N ASP A 92 -9.72 -18.11 -4.80
CA ASP A 92 -10.60 -19.19 -5.23
C ASP A 92 -9.84 -20.53 -5.37
N GLU A 93 -10.57 -21.58 -5.77
CA GLU A 93 -10.02 -22.93 -6.01
C GLU A 93 -8.96 -22.99 -7.13
N ASN A 94 -8.89 -21.97 -7.99
CA ASN A 94 -7.92 -21.83 -9.08
C ASN A 94 -6.72 -20.94 -8.70
N GLY A 95 -6.66 -20.46 -7.45
CA GLY A 95 -5.63 -19.55 -6.96
C GLY A 95 -5.81 -18.10 -7.43
N LYS A 96 -6.99 -17.70 -7.90
CA LYS A 96 -7.33 -16.34 -8.32
C LYS A 96 -7.93 -15.50 -7.19
N PRO A 97 -7.65 -14.19 -7.11
CA PRO A 97 -8.21 -13.33 -6.06
C PRO A 97 -9.74 -13.38 -6.01
N ARG A 98 -10.29 -13.58 -4.80
CA ARG A 98 -11.74 -13.47 -4.59
C ARG A 98 -12.22 -12.02 -4.65
N VAL A 99 -13.51 -11.86 -4.89
CA VAL A 99 -14.25 -10.61 -4.65
C VAL A 99 -15.06 -10.80 -3.37
N HIS A 100 -14.77 -10.00 -2.34
CA HIS A 100 -15.37 -10.14 -1.02
C HIS A 100 -16.69 -9.37 -0.95
N GLN A 101 -17.81 -10.11 -1.02
CA GLN A 101 -19.14 -9.54 -1.25
C GLN A 101 -19.57 -8.49 -0.21
N ASN A 102 -19.20 -8.69 1.05
CA ASN A 102 -19.59 -7.84 2.19
C ASN A 102 -18.47 -6.87 2.64
N VAL A 103 -17.38 -6.75 1.87
CA VAL A 103 -16.29 -5.85 2.18
C VAL A 103 -16.14 -4.87 1.03
N TYR A 104 -16.46 -3.61 1.30
CA TYR A 104 -16.38 -2.54 0.32
C TYR A 104 -15.16 -1.67 0.60
N ILE A 105 -14.65 -0.99 -0.41
CA ILE A 105 -13.53 -0.07 -0.29
C ILE A 105 -13.74 1.16 -1.17
N ALA A 106 -13.43 2.33 -0.62
CA ALA A 106 -13.12 3.55 -1.35
C ALA A 106 -11.61 3.81 -1.20
N ALA A 107 -10.84 3.65 -2.28
CA ALA A 107 -9.40 3.86 -2.28
C ALA A 107 -9.03 5.13 -3.05
N PHE A 108 -8.20 5.96 -2.44
CA PHE A 108 -7.76 7.24 -2.97
C PHE A 108 -6.23 7.32 -2.94
N SER A 109 -5.65 7.47 -4.13
CA SER A 109 -4.24 7.80 -4.31
C SER A 109 -4.13 8.99 -5.26
N ARG A 110 -2.97 9.65 -5.28
CA ARG A 110 -2.56 10.49 -6.41
C ARG A 110 -1.56 9.70 -7.23
N THR A 111 -1.46 10.02 -8.52
CA THR A 111 -0.37 9.53 -9.36
C THR A 111 0.91 10.31 -9.06
N ASP A 112 1.53 10.04 -7.89
CA ASP A 112 2.74 10.73 -7.48
C ASP A 112 4.02 10.06 -8.01
N GLY A 113 4.53 10.62 -9.10
CA GLY A 113 5.90 10.37 -9.56
C GLY A 113 6.90 11.25 -8.80
N TRP A 114 8.17 10.85 -8.77
CA TRP A 114 9.26 11.68 -8.25
C TRP A 114 9.26 13.05 -8.96
N GLY A 115 8.81 14.10 -8.25
CA GLY A 115 8.71 15.46 -8.79
C GLY A 115 7.49 15.75 -9.68
N LYS A 116 6.48 14.86 -9.75
CA LYS A 116 5.22 15.11 -10.47
C LYS A 116 4.01 14.77 -9.61
N ILE A 117 3.21 15.79 -9.29
CA ILE A 117 1.85 15.61 -8.78
C ILE A 117 0.96 15.35 -10.00
N GLY A 118 0.57 14.09 -10.20
CA GLY A 118 -0.48 13.75 -11.15
C GLY A 118 -1.87 13.74 -10.51
N ASP A 119 -2.87 13.43 -11.32
CA ASP A 119 -4.27 13.45 -10.93
C ASP A 119 -4.57 12.53 -9.75
N ALA A 120 -5.60 12.92 -8.99
CA ALA A 120 -6.17 12.13 -7.93
C ALA A 120 -7.09 11.07 -8.51
N VAL A 121 -6.89 9.81 -8.10
CA VAL A 121 -7.64 8.66 -8.58
C VAL A 121 -8.37 8.05 -7.39
N GLU A 122 -9.69 8.19 -7.41
CA GLU A 122 -10.60 7.44 -6.56
C GLU A 122 -11.02 6.17 -7.30
N LYS A 123 -10.88 5.02 -6.66
CA LYS A 123 -11.42 3.74 -7.13
C LYS A 123 -12.19 3.10 -5.99
N HIS A 124 -13.42 2.68 -6.26
CA HIS A 124 -14.27 2.03 -5.26
C HIS A 124 -15.02 0.82 -5.78
N GLY A 125 -15.49 -0.02 -4.86
CA GLY A 125 -16.22 -1.25 -5.14
C GLY A 125 -16.06 -2.28 -4.04
N GLN A 126 -16.38 -3.54 -4.35
CA GLN A 126 -16.07 -4.67 -3.47
C GLN A 126 -14.57 -4.94 -3.42
N LEU A 127 -14.09 -5.42 -2.27
CA LEU A 127 -12.68 -5.65 -2.00
C LEU A 127 -12.17 -6.88 -2.76
N THR A 128 -11.06 -6.67 -3.46
CA THR A 128 -10.29 -7.67 -4.20
C THR A 128 -8.89 -7.08 -4.50
N VAL A 129 -8.10 -7.67 -5.38
CA VAL A 129 -6.83 -7.09 -5.85
C VAL A 129 -7.10 -5.90 -6.79
N GLY A 130 -6.15 -4.98 -6.88
CA GLY A 130 -6.21 -3.81 -7.77
C GLY A 130 -6.60 -2.50 -7.08
N TYR A 131 -6.69 -2.47 -5.75
CA TYR A 131 -6.74 -1.21 -4.97
C TYR A 131 -5.34 -0.78 -4.48
N GLY A 132 -4.30 -1.55 -4.81
CA GLY A 132 -2.91 -1.17 -4.57
C GLY A 132 -2.37 -0.11 -5.54
N GLY A 133 -1.13 0.31 -5.30
CA GLY A 133 -0.42 1.28 -6.11
C GLY A 133 -1.18 2.60 -6.25
N ASN A 134 -1.21 3.17 -7.44
CA ASN A 134 -1.99 4.38 -7.72
C ASN A 134 -3.47 4.08 -8.02
N THR A 135 -4.00 2.92 -7.61
CA THR A 135 -5.34 2.37 -7.90
C THR A 135 -5.65 2.07 -9.39
N THR A 136 -4.76 2.47 -10.30
CA THR A 136 -4.86 2.21 -11.75
C THR A 136 -4.27 0.87 -12.19
N GLU A 137 -3.48 0.21 -11.33
CA GLU A 137 -2.78 -1.04 -11.63
C GLU A 137 -3.59 -2.25 -11.15
N ALA A 138 -4.25 -2.97 -12.07
CA ALA A 138 -5.18 -4.04 -11.73
C ALA A 138 -4.58 -5.18 -10.88
N GLY A 139 -3.29 -5.49 -11.02
CA GLY A 139 -2.60 -6.54 -10.27
C GLY A 139 -2.03 -6.12 -8.92
N LYS A 140 -2.16 -4.85 -8.50
CA LYS A 140 -1.53 -4.32 -7.27
C LYS A 140 -2.42 -4.48 -6.05
N LEU A 141 -1.81 -4.85 -4.90
CA LEU A 141 -2.49 -4.90 -3.61
C LEU A 141 -1.62 -4.37 -2.47
N GLY A 142 -2.28 -3.89 -1.43
CA GLY A 142 -1.70 -3.56 -0.13
C GLY A 142 -2.34 -4.33 1.02
N PRO A 143 -2.14 -3.86 2.26
CA PRO A 143 -2.72 -4.51 3.43
C PRO A 143 -4.25 -4.45 3.44
N GLU A 144 -4.90 -3.61 2.62
CA GLU A 144 -6.36 -3.52 2.59
C GLU A 144 -7.06 -4.85 2.32
N LEU A 145 -6.47 -5.72 1.49
CA LEU A 145 -7.08 -6.98 1.10
C LEU A 145 -7.19 -7.92 2.31
N GLY A 146 -6.06 -8.26 2.92
CA GLY A 146 -6.06 -9.13 4.10
C GLY A 146 -6.70 -8.48 5.32
N PHE A 147 -6.55 -7.15 5.49
CA PHE A 147 -7.18 -6.42 6.59
C PHE A 147 -8.70 -6.51 6.51
N GLY A 148 -9.29 -6.17 5.36
CA GLY A 148 -10.75 -6.19 5.19
C GLY A 148 -11.34 -7.59 5.36
N VAL A 149 -10.68 -8.62 4.83
CA VAL A 149 -11.08 -10.02 4.99
C VAL A 149 -11.06 -10.44 6.46
N THR A 150 -9.99 -10.11 7.19
CA THR A 150 -9.89 -10.49 8.61
C THR A 150 -10.81 -9.68 9.50
N MET A 151 -11.00 -8.38 9.26
CA MET A 151 -12.00 -7.59 10.00
C MET A 151 -13.42 -8.09 9.75
N TYR A 152 -13.76 -8.50 8.53
CA TYR A 152 -15.04 -9.15 8.25
C TYR A 152 -15.20 -10.47 9.01
N GLU A 153 -14.12 -11.25 9.18
CA GLU A 153 -14.14 -12.48 9.97
C GLU A 153 -14.37 -12.26 11.47
N HIS A 154 -14.05 -11.07 12.00
CA HIS A 154 -14.33 -10.71 13.39
C HIS A 154 -15.70 -10.04 13.57
N VAL A 155 -16.12 -9.16 12.66
CA VAL A 155 -17.37 -8.39 12.78
C VAL A 155 -18.58 -9.17 12.25
N LYS A 156 -18.41 -9.94 11.16
CA LYS A 156 -19.48 -10.68 10.44
C LYS A 156 -20.64 -9.81 9.93
N GLU A 157 -20.39 -8.53 9.70
CA GLU A 157 -21.32 -7.55 9.11
C GLU A 157 -20.68 -6.91 7.88
N PRO A 158 -21.44 -6.26 6.99
CA PRO A 158 -20.86 -5.43 5.93
C PRO A 158 -19.92 -4.36 6.50
N ILE A 159 -18.76 -4.18 5.86
CA ILE A 159 -17.78 -3.15 6.26
C ILE A 159 -17.37 -2.29 5.06
N LEU A 160 -17.02 -1.03 5.32
CA LEU A 160 -16.48 -0.09 4.35
C LEU A 160 -15.06 0.34 4.75
N LEU A 161 -14.08 0.07 3.90
CA LEU A 161 -12.72 0.57 4.03
C LEU A 161 -12.60 1.92 3.32
N ILE A 162 -11.96 2.91 3.94
CA ILE A 162 -11.58 4.18 3.31
C ILE A 162 -10.06 4.25 3.30
N LYS A 163 -9.42 4.04 2.15
CA LYS A 163 -7.96 4.03 2.03
C LYS A 163 -7.44 5.33 1.42
N THR A 164 -6.54 6.03 2.11
CA THR A 164 -5.86 7.23 1.59
C THR A 164 -4.35 7.10 1.76
N SER A 165 -3.60 6.95 0.66
CA SER A 165 -2.20 6.48 0.76
C SER A 165 -1.32 6.91 -0.41
N TRP A 166 -0.10 7.36 -0.14
CA TRP A 166 0.77 7.99 -1.16
C TRP A 166 2.26 7.68 -1.01
N GLY A 167 3.01 7.64 -2.11
CA GLY A 167 4.45 7.39 -2.09
C GLY A 167 5.24 8.51 -1.41
N GLY A 168 6.21 8.15 -0.57
CA GLY A 168 7.23 9.11 -0.12
C GLY A 168 6.74 10.26 0.78
N LYS A 169 5.70 10.06 1.59
CA LYS A 169 5.16 11.08 2.53
C LYS A 169 5.64 10.85 3.95
N SER A 170 5.91 11.95 4.66
CA SER A 170 6.36 12.00 6.05
C SER A 170 5.26 12.45 7.01
N LEU A 171 5.35 12.04 8.27
CA LEU A 171 4.58 12.65 9.36
C LEU A 171 5.12 14.04 9.71
N MET A 172 6.44 14.23 9.63
CA MET A 172 7.10 15.50 9.91
C MET A 172 6.63 16.65 9.00
N LEU A 173 6.26 16.41 7.74
CA LEU A 173 5.79 17.45 6.80
C LEU A 173 4.38 17.19 6.27
N ASP A 174 4.21 16.10 5.52
CA ASP A 174 3.05 15.88 4.64
C ASP A 174 1.76 15.64 5.43
N PHE A 175 1.85 14.80 6.46
CA PHE A 175 0.77 14.47 7.38
C PHE A 175 0.81 15.25 8.69
N ARG A 176 1.66 16.30 8.79
CA ARG A 176 1.81 17.08 10.04
C ARG A 176 0.44 17.60 10.51
N PRO A 177 -0.02 17.19 11.70
CA PRO A 177 -1.37 17.52 12.18
C PRO A 177 -1.46 19.00 12.58
N PRO A 178 -2.66 19.61 12.57
CA PRO A 178 -2.89 20.99 12.98
C PRO A 178 -2.27 21.38 14.33
N SER A 179 -2.40 20.53 15.36
CA SER A 179 -1.83 20.74 16.70
C SER A 179 -0.31 20.46 16.76
N GLY A 180 0.30 20.02 15.66
CA GLY A 180 1.74 19.71 15.59
C GLY A 180 2.64 20.94 15.66
N GLY A 181 2.12 22.13 15.37
CA GLY A 181 2.86 23.40 15.40
C GLY A 181 3.58 23.75 14.08
N PRO A 182 4.54 24.69 14.08
CA PRO A 182 5.40 24.96 12.93
C PRO A 182 6.25 23.73 12.58
N TYR A 183 6.73 23.63 11.34
CA TYR A 183 7.68 22.61 10.88
C TYR A 183 9.06 22.85 11.49
N TYR A 184 9.54 24.09 11.45
CA TYR A 184 10.73 24.53 12.18
C TYR A 184 10.28 25.15 13.51
N ALA A 185 10.67 24.54 14.64
CA ALA A 185 10.44 25.14 15.96
C ALA A 185 11.25 26.43 16.16
N HIS A 186 12.46 26.46 15.61
CA HIS A 186 13.42 27.56 15.64
C HIS A 186 13.76 28.01 14.20
N PRO A 187 12.86 28.72 13.50
CA PRO A 187 13.11 29.18 12.12
C PRO A 187 14.36 30.08 12.02
N GLU A 188 14.73 30.77 13.09
CA GLU A 188 15.94 31.59 13.21
C GLU A 188 17.26 30.79 13.12
N GLU A 189 17.24 29.48 13.37
CA GLU A 189 18.41 28.61 13.29
C GLU A 189 18.61 27.99 11.90
N VAL A 190 17.61 28.11 11.01
CA VAL A 190 17.67 27.57 9.64
C VAL A 190 18.68 28.38 8.82
N LYS A 191 19.59 27.68 8.14
CA LYS A 191 20.66 28.28 7.34
C LYS A 191 20.45 28.01 5.85
N ASP A 192 20.95 28.92 5.02
CA ASP A 192 21.09 28.70 3.58
C ASP A 192 21.83 27.37 3.33
N ARG A 193 21.38 26.58 2.35
CA ARG A 193 22.02 25.32 1.99
C ARG A 193 22.19 25.17 0.48
N THR A 194 23.32 24.60 0.08
CA THR A 194 23.59 24.26 -1.32
C THR A 194 23.14 22.82 -1.62
N THR A 195 22.38 22.62 -2.69
CA THR A 195 21.98 21.26 -3.14
C THR A 195 23.17 20.52 -3.75
N ASN A 196 23.04 19.20 -3.93
CA ASN A 196 24.00 18.38 -4.66
C ASN A 196 24.19 18.81 -6.14
N LYS A 197 23.38 19.75 -6.66
CA LYS A 197 23.51 20.34 -7.99
C LYS A 197 24.21 21.71 -8.00
N GLY A 198 24.63 22.21 -6.83
CA GLY A 198 25.22 23.55 -6.68
C GLY A 198 24.21 24.69 -6.54
N GLU A 199 22.91 24.39 -6.43
CA GLU A 199 21.86 25.41 -6.27
C GLU A 199 21.79 25.85 -4.79
N THR A 200 21.87 27.15 -4.50
CA THR A 200 21.66 27.66 -3.13
C THR A 200 20.17 27.87 -2.87
N ILE A 201 19.63 27.19 -1.85
CA ILE A 201 18.31 27.42 -1.29
C ILE A 201 18.46 28.36 -0.10
N LYS A 202 17.69 29.45 -0.06
CA LYS A 202 17.68 30.39 1.06
C LYS A 202 16.89 29.84 2.24
N ALA A 203 17.34 30.12 3.45
CA ALA A 203 16.65 29.71 4.67
C ALA A 203 15.18 30.19 4.68
N ALA A 204 14.94 31.46 4.33
CA ALA A 204 13.59 32.04 4.26
C ALA A 204 12.69 31.33 3.24
N ASP A 205 13.21 30.99 2.06
CA ASP A 205 12.47 30.29 1.01
C ASP A 205 12.13 28.85 1.43
N GLU A 206 13.06 28.16 2.11
CA GLU A 206 12.82 26.82 2.63
C GLU A 206 11.78 26.83 3.76
N ILE A 207 11.87 27.76 4.72
CA ILE A 207 10.84 27.93 5.76
C ILE A 207 9.46 28.17 5.12
N ALA A 208 9.35 29.12 4.19
CA ALA A 208 8.11 29.44 3.52
C ALA A 208 7.54 28.24 2.73
N GLN A 209 8.39 27.52 2.00
CA GLN A 209 7.99 26.31 1.28
C GLN A 209 7.51 25.19 2.21
N LYS A 210 8.21 24.95 3.33
CA LYS A 210 7.86 23.91 4.31
C LYS A 210 6.55 24.23 5.02
N GLU A 211 6.37 25.47 5.48
CA GLU A 211 5.11 25.90 6.10
C GLU A 211 3.92 25.83 5.14
N ALA A 212 4.10 26.20 3.87
CA ALA A 212 3.05 26.09 2.85
C ALA A 212 2.68 24.61 2.52
N ALA A 213 3.67 23.72 2.48
CA ALA A 213 3.45 22.28 2.21
C ALA A 213 2.91 21.50 3.43
N LYS A 214 3.10 22.03 4.64
CA LYS A 214 2.77 21.38 5.92
C LYS A 214 1.33 20.89 5.99
N GLY A 215 1.14 19.61 6.32
CA GLY A 215 -0.16 18.99 6.53
C GLY A 215 -1.03 18.89 5.27
N HIS A 216 -0.46 19.05 4.06
CA HIS A 216 -1.24 18.96 2.81
C HIS A 216 -1.95 17.60 2.69
N TYR A 217 -1.26 16.50 2.99
CA TYR A 217 -1.82 15.15 2.92
C TYR A 217 -2.70 14.81 4.12
N TYR A 218 -2.50 15.44 5.28
CA TYR A 218 -3.47 15.42 6.38
C TYR A 218 -4.83 15.99 5.92
N ARG A 219 -4.81 17.15 5.25
CA ARG A 219 -6.03 17.80 4.73
C ARG A 219 -6.69 16.96 3.63
N LEU A 220 -5.92 16.46 2.66
CA LEU A 220 -6.45 15.58 1.59
C LEU A 220 -7.05 14.26 2.12
N MET A 221 -6.44 13.67 3.14
CA MET A 221 -6.98 12.49 3.83
C MET A 221 -8.36 12.80 4.40
N LEU A 222 -8.48 13.85 5.22
CA LEU A 222 -9.76 14.23 5.83
C LEU A 222 -10.81 14.64 4.80
N GLU A 223 -10.42 15.32 3.72
CA GLU A 223 -11.32 15.71 2.64
C GLU A 223 -11.95 14.47 1.97
N HIS A 224 -11.13 13.47 1.60
CA HIS A 224 -11.64 12.23 1.02
C HIS A 224 -12.47 11.40 2.03
N VAL A 225 -12.01 11.27 3.27
CA VAL A 225 -12.78 10.55 4.32
C VAL A 225 -14.15 11.22 4.53
N ARG A 226 -14.22 12.54 4.65
CA ARG A 226 -15.49 13.27 4.79
C ARG A 226 -16.37 13.15 3.54
N SER A 227 -15.78 13.15 2.34
CA SER A 227 -16.50 12.91 1.08
C SER A 227 -17.17 11.53 1.05
N VAL A 228 -16.45 10.48 1.46
CA VAL A 228 -17.01 9.11 1.52
C VAL A 228 -18.07 8.98 2.61
N LEU A 229 -17.83 9.55 3.79
CA LEU A 229 -18.78 9.51 4.91
C LEU A 229 -20.05 10.38 4.71
N ALA A 230 -20.03 11.32 3.77
CA ALA A 230 -21.20 12.14 3.43
C ALA A 230 -22.26 11.35 2.61
N ASP A 231 -21.83 10.32 1.86
CA ASP A 231 -22.71 9.40 1.15
C ASP A 231 -22.11 7.97 1.14
N PRO A 232 -22.20 7.23 2.26
CA PRO A 232 -21.68 5.86 2.33
C PRO A 232 -22.41 4.90 1.37
N GLY A 233 -23.65 5.21 1.00
CA GLY A 233 -24.48 4.38 0.11
C GLY A 233 -23.94 4.30 -1.31
N LYS A 234 -23.27 5.34 -1.81
CA LYS A 234 -22.49 5.31 -3.07
C LYS A 234 -21.43 4.20 -3.08
N TYR A 235 -20.82 3.91 -1.94
CA TYR A 235 -19.65 3.03 -1.82
C TYR A 235 -19.99 1.64 -1.29
N CYS A 236 -20.98 1.55 -0.41
CA CYS A 236 -21.49 0.32 0.20
C CYS A 236 -23.02 0.25 0.01
N PRO A 237 -23.53 -0.48 -0.99
CA PRO A 237 -24.97 -0.63 -1.22
C PRO A 237 -25.74 -1.29 -0.08
N ALA A 238 -25.04 -1.94 0.87
CA ALA A 238 -25.63 -2.50 2.08
C ALA A 238 -25.85 -1.47 3.21
N TYR A 239 -25.46 -0.21 3.02
CA TYR A 239 -25.65 0.87 4.00
C TYR A 239 -27.14 1.18 4.24
N ASP A 240 -27.58 1.14 5.50
CA ASP A 240 -28.89 1.66 5.93
C ASP A 240 -28.74 3.09 6.50
N PRO A 241 -29.25 4.13 5.82
CA PRO A 241 -29.22 5.51 6.33
C PRO A 241 -29.94 5.72 7.65
N LYS A 242 -30.82 4.80 8.08
CA LYS A 242 -31.50 4.87 9.39
C LYS A 242 -30.62 4.37 10.53
N ALA A 243 -29.76 3.39 10.26
CA ALA A 243 -28.84 2.83 11.24
C ALA A 243 -27.50 3.60 11.27
N GLY A 244 -27.15 4.27 10.18
CA GLY A 244 -25.96 5.11 10.09
C GLY A 244 -24.68 4.29 10.01
N TYR A 245 -23.56 4.90 10.39
CA TYR A 245 -22.23 4.28 10.37
C TYR A 245 -21.47 4.54 11.66
N GLU A 246 -20.46 3.71 11.91
CA GLU A 246 -19.51 3.83 13.01
C GLU A 246 -18.09 3.80 12.47
N ILE A 247 -17.25 4.75 12.86
CA ILE A 247 -15.82 4.70 12.53
C ILE A 247 -15.14 3.73 13.52
N ALA A 248 -15.13 2.46 13.13
CA ALA A 248 -14.72 1.31 13.94
C ALA A 248 -13.21 1.20 14.15
N GLY A 249 -12.40 1.93 13.37
CA GLY A 249 -10.97 2.04 13.62
C GLY A 249 -10.17 2.74 12.53
N PHE A 250 -8.93 3.07 12.87
CA PHE A 250 -7.96 3.73 12.00
C PHE A 250 -6.66 2.93 11.98
N ALA A 251 -6.18 2.56 10.80
CA ALA A 251 -4.91 1.87 10.59
C ALA A 251 -3.90 2.82 9.95
N TRP A 252 -2.88 3.21 10.70
CA TRP A 252 -1.77 4.05 10.26
C TRP A 252 -0.55 3.19 9.90
N PHE A 253 -0.10 3.24 8.65
CA PHE A 253 1.09 2.51 8.21
C PHE A 253 2.04 3.38 7.36
N GLN A 254 2.85 4.13 8.08
CA GLN A 254 3.78 5.12 7.57
C GLN A 254 5.04 5.11 8.44
N GLY A 255 6.19 5.54 7.92
CA GLY A 255 7.33 5.87 8.78
C GLY A 255 8.69 5.88 8.08
N PHE A 256 8.84 5.14 6.98
CA PHE A 256 10.14 5.03 6.29
C PHE A 256 10.69 6.40 5.84
N ASN A 257 9.82 7.35 5.49
CA ASN A 257 10.23 8.70 5.11
C ASN A 257 10.68 9.58 6.29
N ASP A 258 10.25 9.26 7.51
CA ASP A 258 10.71 9.92 8.73
C ASP A 258 12.00 9.26 9.24
N LEU A 259 12.13 7.93 9.16
CA LEU A 259 13.39 7.19 9.36
C LEU A 259 14.54 7.79 8.54
N VAL A 260 14.34 7.98 7.22
CA VAL A 260 15.35 8.62 6.35
C VAL A 260 15.32 10.15 6.41
N GLY A 261 14.37 10.74 7.15
CA GLY A 261 14.11 12.18 7.22
C GLY A 261 15.14 12.96 8.05
N PRO A 262 15.03 14.31 8.06
CA PRO A 262 15.99 15.23 8.67
C PRO A 262 15.76 15.37 10.20
N TYR A 263 15.75 14.25 10.91
CA TYR A 263 15.75 14.24 12.38
C TYR A 263 17.16 14.59 12.92
N PRO A 264 17.26 15.29 14.06
CA PRO A 264 18.54 15.64 14.68
C PRO A 264 19.28 14.39 15.19
N PRO A 265 20.61 14.47 15.40
CA PRO A 265 21.36 13.38 16.04
C PRO A 265 20.91 13.21 17.51
N ALA A 266 20.97 11.98 18.01
CA ALA A 266 20.63 11.63 19.39
C ALA A 266 21.66 12.15 20.41
N ASP A 267 22.92 12.27 20.01
CA ASP A 267 23.93 13.08 20.70
C ASP A 267 24.19 14.35 19.85
N PRO A 268 23.85 15.56 20.34
CA PRO A 268 24.14 16.82 19.67
C PRO A 268 25.63 17.04 19.33
N ASN A 269 26.54 16.31 19.96
CA ASN A 269 27.97 16.39 19.71
C ASN A 269 28.44 15.45 18.58
N ASP A 270 27.69 14.40 18.23
CA ASP A 270 28.12 13.46 17.17
C ASP A 270 27.66 13.91 15.77
N ASN A 271 28.60 14.57 15.09
CA ASN A 271 28.43 15.10 13.74
C ASN A 271 28.86 14.10 12.64
N LYS A 272 29.08 12.82 12.97
CA LYS A 272 29.45 11.80 11.97
C LYS A 272 28.28 11.45 11.05
N LYS A 273 28.59 10.98 9.85
CA LYS A 273 27.58 10.47 8.92
C LYS A 273 27.13 9.07 9.35
N GLY A 274 25.82 8.89 9.55
CA GLY A 274 25.23 7.62 9.98
C GLY A 274 24.99 7.52 11.49
N THR A 275 25.13 8.62 12.23
CA THR A 275 24.78 8.71 13.65
C THR A 275 23.32 8.38 13.91
N SER A 276 23.08 7.85 15.11
CA SER A 276 21.75 7.63 15.67
C SER A 276 21.01 8.96 15.78
N LYS A 277 19.73 8.98 15.35
CA LYS A 277 18.89 10.17 15.40
C LYS A 277 17.93 10.13 16.59
N ASP A 278 17.58 11.30 17.09
CA ASP A 278 16.45 11.46 18.00
C ASP A 278 15.14 11.56 17.21
N TYR A 279 14.21 10.64 17.48
CA TYR A 279 12.90 10.58 16.85
C TYR A 279 11.76 11.01 17.81
N ALA A 280 12.05 11.64 18.96
CA ALA A 280 11.03 12.09 19.92
C ALA A 280 9.95 12.99 19.28
N GLU A 281 10.33 13.82 18.31
CA GLU A 281 9.38 14.63 17.52
C GLU A 281 8.41 13.76 16.69
N TYR A 282 8.81 12.57 16.22
CA TYR A 282 7.86 11.63 15.58
C TYR A 282 6.82 11.15 16.58
N SER A 283 7.24 10.72 17.77
CA SER A 283 6.34 10.27 18.85
C SER A 283 5.34 11.37 19.23
N ARG A 284 5.83 12.61 19.42
CA ARG A 284 4.99 13.77 19.74
C ARG A 284 3.98 14.08 18.63
N LEU A 285 4.42 14.10 17.37
CA LEU A 285 3.55 14.35 16.23
C LEU A 285 2.52 13.25 16.02
N LEU A 286 2.86 11.98 16.24
CA LEU A 286 1.91 10.88 16.09
C LEU A 286 0.84 10.94 17.18
N ALA A 287 1.21 11.31 18.41
CA ALA A 287 0.23 11.60 19.46
C ALA A 287 -0.67 12.79 19.10
N CYS A 288 -0.13 13.88 18.54
CA CYS A 288 -0.94 14.98 18.00
C CYS A 288 -1.88 14.52 16.87
N PHE A 289 -1.38 13.69 15.95
CA PHE A 289 -2.14 13.16 14.82
C PHE A 289 -3.33 12.32 15.28
N ILE A 290 -3.13 11.42 16.25
CA ILE A 290 -4.19 10.59 16.83
C ILE A 290 -5.30 11.47 17.45
N ARG A 291 -4.93 12.50 18.23
CA ARG A 291 -5.91 13.42 18.83
C ARG A 291 -6.66 14.22 17.76
N ASP A 292 -5.94 14.76 16.79
CA ASP A 292 -6.53 15.62 15.77
C ASP A 292 -7.45 14.85 14.81
N VAL A 293 -7.08 13.63 14.35
CA VAL A 293 -8.00 12.84 13.50
C VAL A 293 -9.25 12.40 14.25
N ARG A 294 -9.13 12.03 15.53
CA ARG A 294 -10.28 11.72 16.40
C ARG A 294 -11.21 12.91 16.56
N LYS A 295 -10.65 14.12 16.73
CA LYS A 295 -11.41 15.38 16.81
C LYS A 295 -12.05 15.74 15.47
N ASP A 296 -11.29 15.72 14.37
CA ASP A 296 -11.74 16.12 13.03
C ASP A 296 -12.77 15.17 12.42
N LEU A 297 -12.84 13.93 12.90
CA LEU A 297 -13.84 12.93 12.52
C LEU A 297 -14.94 12.73 13.58
N SER A 298 -14.95 13.53 14.65
CA SER A 298 -15.90 13.44 15.78
C SER A 298 -15.97 12.05 16.42
N ALA A 299 -14.86 11.31 16.43
CA ALA A 299 -14.75 9.95 16.91
C ALA A 299 -13.70 9.84 18.05
N PRO A 300 -13.98 10.40 19.24
CA PRO A 300 -12.99 10.55 20.33
C PRO A 300 -12.42 9.21 20.83
N ASN A 301 -13.21 8.14 20.73
CA ASN A 301 -12.83 6.79 21.17
C ASN A 301 -12.38 5.89 20.01
N MET A 302 -12.19 6.39 18.79
CA MET A 302 -11.82 5.58 17.61
C MET A 302 -10.53 4.76 17.85
N PRO A 303 -10.58 3.43 17.75
CA PRO A 303 -9.39 2.57 17.84
C PRO A 303 -8.34 2.94 16.81
N PHE A 304 -7.06 2.94 17.22
CA PHE A 304 -5.96 3.35 16.35
C PHE A 304 -4.83 2.32 16.35
N ALA A 305 -4.58 1.69 15.20
CA ALA A 305 -3.48 0.76 15.01
C ALA A 305 -2.29 1.44 14.32
N ILE A 306 -1.12 1.37 14.94
CA ILE A 306 0.15 1.87 14.41
C ILE A 306 0.93 0.68 13.85
N GLY A 307 1.08 0.59 12.53
CA GLY A 307 1.99 -0.37 11.89
C GLY A 307 3.44 0.09 12.09
N VAL A 308 4.12 -0.44 13.10
CA VAL A 308 5.53 -0.14 13.41
C VAL A 308 6.42 -0.70 12.32
N LEU A 309 7.38 0.10 11.83
CA LEU A 309 8.20 -0.17 10.65
C LEU A 309 9.15 -1.38 10.84
N GLY A 310 8.77 -2.55 10.34
CA GLY A 310 9.57 -3.77 10.39
C GLY A 310 10.64 -3.93 9.31
N VAL A 311 11.06 -2.85 8.64
CA VAL A 311 12.17 -2.90 7.66
C VAL A 311 13.44 -3.45 8.33
N GLY A 312 14.08 -4.44 7.70
CA GLY A 312 15.26 -5.14 8.24
C GLY A 312 14.94 -6.24 9.25
N GLY A 313 13.65 -6.55 9.49
CA GLY A 313 13.25 -7.69 10.32
C GLY A 313 13.84 -7.64 11.72
N LYS A 314 14.38 -8.76 12.20
CA LYS A 314 15.02 -8.89 13.52
C LYS A 314 16.46 -8.39 13.54
N ASN A 315 17.02 -8.10 12.36
CA ASN A 315 18.41 -7.70 12.15
C ASN A 315 18.52 -6.21 11.75
N ALA A 316 17.60 -5.37 12.22
CA ALA A 316 17.51 -3.98 11.84
C ALA A 316 18.63 -3.13 12.48
N GLY A 317 19.14 -2.14 11.74
CA GLY A 317 20.17 -1.23 12.25
C GLY A 317 19.64 -0.30 13.35
N GLU A 318 20.55 0.22 14.18
CA GLU A 318 20.24 1.02 15.38
C GLU A 318 19.23 2.15 15.14
N ASN A 319 19.39 2.93 14.06
CA ASN A 319 18.46 3.99 13.68
C ASN A 319 17.03 3.49 13.43
N THR A 320 16.87 2.28 12.88
CA THR A 320 15.56 1.65 12.69
C THR A 320 14.97 1.22 14.02
N GLU A 321 15.77 0.66 14.92
CA GLU A 321 15.32 0.27 16.28
C GLU A 321 14.88 1.47 17.12
N LEU A 322 15.64 2.58 17.08
CA LEU A 322 15.26 3.84 17.72
C LEU A 322 13.97 4.40 17.12
N PHE A 323 13.81 4.33 15.80
CA PHE A 323 12.59 4.77 15.13
C PHE A 323 11.38 3.89 15.45
N ARG A 324 11.53 2.56 15.50
CA ARG A 324 10.47 1.62 15.92
C ARG A 324 9.94 1.96 17.31
N LYS A 325 10.84 2.26 18.26
CA LYS A 325 10.47 2.71 19.62
C LYS A 325 9.68 4.02 19.59
N ALA A 326 10.10 5.00 18.78
CA ALA A 326 9.38 6.27 18.61
C ALA A 326 7.99 6.10 17.96
N MET A 327 7.85 5.17 17.01
CA MET A 327 6.55 4.82 16.42
C MET A 327 5.61 4.16 17.45
N ALA A 328 6.13 3.29 18.31
CA ALA A 328 5.32 2.58 19.31
C ALA A 328 4.95 3.45 20.51
N ALA A 329 5.79 4.43 20.88
CA ALA A 329 5.65 5.23 22.10
C ALA A 329 4.26 5.86 22.36
N PRO A 330 3.46 6.31 21.37
CA PRO A 330 2.10 6.77 21.62
C PRO A 330 1.18 5.70 22.22
N ALA A 331 1.32 4.42 21.88
CA ALA A 331 0.46 3.36 22.43
C ALA A 331 0.62 3.18 23.96
N GLU A 332 1.78 3.56 24.51
CA GLU A 332 2.10 3.47 25.93
C GLU A 332 1.62 4.68 26.76
N MET A 333 1.14 5.75 26.11
CA MET A 333 0.63 6.93 26.81
C MET A 333 -0.67 6.60 27.57
N GLU A 334 -0.82 7.08 28.81
CA GLU A 334 -1.99 6.75 29.66
C GLU A 334 -3.35 7.05 29.00
N GLU A 335 -3.44 8.15 28.23
CA GLU A 335 -4.66 8.53 27.49
C GLU A 335 -5.01 7.61 26.29
N PHE A 336 -4.10 6.72 25.92
CA PHE A 336 -4.15 5.88 24.73
C PHE A 336 -4.15 4.38 25.03
N LYS A 337 -3.82 3.96 26.25
CA LYS A 337 -3.88 2.55 26.68
C LYS A 337 -5.24 1.92 26.41
N GLY A 338 -5.23 0.69 25.88
CA GLY A 338 -6.43 -0.06 25.50
C GLY A 338 -7.16 0.43 24.23
N ASN A 339 -6.76 1.57 23.65
CA ASN A 339 -7.43 2.16 22.47
C ASN A 339 -6.46 2.55 21.33
N VAL A 340 -5.15 2.55 21.59
CA VAL A 340 -4.10 2.66 20.57
C VAL A 340 -3.20 1.43 20.71
N ALA A 341 -2.92 0.76 19.60
CA ALA A 341 -2.11 -0.45 19.57
C ALA A 341 -0.93 -0.30 18.60
N ALA A 342 0.29 -0.57 19.09
CA ALA A 342 1.46 -0.74 18.25
C ALA A 342 1.49 -2.18 17.70
N VAL A 343 1.52 -2.32 16.37
CA VAL A 343 1.64 -3.59 15.66
C VAL A 343 3.05 -3.68 15.10
N ASP A 344 3.89 -4.53 15.69
CA ASP A 344 5.23 -4.78 15.16
C ASP A 344 5.16 -5.57 13.85
N THR A 345 5.57 -4.95 12.75
CA THR A 345 5.63 -5.61 11.45
C THR A 345 6.97 -6.27 11.14
N ALA A 346 7.95 -6.20 12.05
CA ALA A 346 9.25 -6.88 11.91
C ALA A 346 9.09 -8.41 11.96
N ASP A 347 8.12 -8.91 12.73
CA ASP A 347 7.74 -10.33 12.82
C ASP A 347 7.13 -10.88 11.51
N PHE A 348 6.90 -10.00 10.52
CA PHE A 348 6.38 -10.31 9.18
C PHE A 348 7.40 -10.05 8.05
N TRP A 349 8.64 -9.75 8.42
CA TRP A 349 9.75 -9.60 7.49
C TRP A 349 10.18 -10.96 6.94
N ASP A 350 10.45 -11.02 5.64
CA ASP A 350 11.04 -12.20 5.02
C ASP A 350 12.56 -12.16 5.19
N GLU A 351 13.06 -12.83 6.23
CA GLU A 351 14.50 -12.95 6.46
C GLU A 351 15.21 -13.67 5.29
N LYS A 352 14.54 -14.57 4.56
CA LYS A 352 15.12 -15.26 3.40
C LYS A 352 15.20 -14.34 2.18
N LEU A 353 14.12 -13.61 1.84
CA LEU A 353 14.17 -12.62 0.77
C LEU A 353 15.12 -11.45 1.12
N GLY A 354 15.23 -11.10 2.41
CA GLY A 354 16.23 -10.17 2.93
C GLY A 354 17.66 -10.64 2.68
N GLU A 355 17.98 -11.90 3.01
CA GLU A 355 19.27 -12.53 2.71
C GLU A 355 19.55 -12.56 1.19
N LEU A 356 18.54 -12.88 0.38
CA LEU A 356 18.69 -12.96 -1.08
C LEU A 356 18.91 -11.57 -1.72
N GLU A 357 18.24 -10.52 -1.26
CA GLU A 357 18.50 -9.15 -1.74
C GLU A 357 19.80 -8.55 -1.14
N GLU A 358 20.25 -8.97 0.04
CA GLU A 358 21.61 -8.67 0.53
C GLU A 358 22.66 -9.33 -0.37
N ARG A 359 22.50 -10.62 -0.69
CA ARG A 359 23.35 -11.37 -1.61
C ARG A 359 23.40 -10.68 -2.98
N LYS A 360 22.27 -10.21 -3.50
CA LYS A 360 22.18 -9.40 -4.73
C LYS A 360 23.00 -8.10 -4.67
N SER A 361 23.21 -7.53 -3.49
CA SER A 361 23.96 -6.27 -3.34
C SER A 361 25.43 -6.38 -3.77
N VAL A 362 25.95 -7.60 -4.01
CA VAL A 362 27.27 -7.80 -4.63
C VAL A 362 27.37 -7.21 -6.04
N THR A 363 26.25 -7.11 -6.78
CA THR A 363 26.23 -6.52 -8.13
C THR A 363 26.25 -4.99 -8.12
N ARG A 364 26.31 -4.34 -6.94
CA ARG A 364 26.31 -2.88 -6.81
C ARG A 364 27.68 -2.36 -6.36
N PRO A 365 28.13 -1.18 -6.82
CA PRO A 365 29.38 -0.57 -6.37
C PRO A 365 29.41 -0.36 -4.85
N GLN A 366 30.49 -0.83 -4.20
CA GLN A 366 30.69 -0.69 -2.76
C GLN A 366 31.03 0.76 -2.39
N LYS A 367 30.04 1.51 -1.90
CA LYS A 367 30.24 2.85 -1.31
C LYS A 367 30.25 2.77 0.21
N GLY A 368 31.44 2.73 0.81
CA GLY A 368 31.64 3.03 2.23
C GLY A 368 31.39 1.90 3.24
N ARG A 369 31.25 0.64 2.82
CA ARG A 369 31.34 -0.52 3.75
C ARG A 369 32.81 -0.90 3.96
N GLN A 370 33.22 -1.11 5.21
CA GLN A 370 34.52 -1.72 5.53
C GLN A 370 34.54 -3.17 5.05
N ALA A 371 35.68 -3.62 4.49
CA ALA A 371 35.78 -4.93 3.84
C ALA A 371 35.74 -6.12 4.81
N SER A 372 35.93 -5.90 6.11
CA SER A 372 35.94 -6.92 7.16
C SER A 372 34.57 -7.51 7.51
N GLU A 373 33.48 -6.97 6.95
CA GLU A 373 32.09 -7.37 7.25
C GLU A 373 31.30 -7.85 6.03
N ASP A 374 31.90 -7.91 4.83
CA ASP A 374 31.18 -8.36 3.63
C ASP A 374 31.06 -9.89 3.58
N LYS A 375 29.96 -10.39 4.16
CA LYS A 375 29.49 -11.79 4.12
C LYS A 375 29.58 -12.44 2.74
N TYR A 376 29.51 -11.66 1.66
CA TYR A 376 29.52 -12.14 0.28
C TYR A 376 30.77 -11.67 -0.52
N ALA A 377 31.86 -11.29 0.14
CA ALA A 377 33.10 -10.83 -0.51
C ALA A 377 33.57 -11.76 -1.66
N ALA A 378 33.69 -13.07 -1.40
CA ALA A 378 34.11 -14.04 -2.40
C ALA A 378 33.11 -14.22 -3.57
N LEU A 379 31.82 -13.92 -3.35
CA LEU A 379 30.81 -13.88 -4.41
C LEU A 379 30.89 -12.58 -5.22
N ARG A 380 31.14 -11.44 -4.55
CA ARG A 380 31.42 -10.16 -5.20
C ARG A 380 32.61 -10.25 -6.15
N GLU A 381 33.71 -10.87 -5.74
CA GLU A 381 34.87 -11.09 -6.60
C GLU A 381 34.53 -11.90 -7.87
N LYS A 382 33.77 -13.00 -7.72
CA LYS A 382 33.31 -13.82 -8.86
C LYS A 382 32.40 -13.07 -9.83
N VAL A 383 31.54 -12.20 -9.31
CA VAL A 383 30.56 -11.44 -10.11
C VAL A 383 31.16 -10.16 -10.72
N ALA A 384 32.22 -9.59 -10.12
CA ALA A 384 32.75 -8.27 -10.49
C ALA A 384 33.15 -8.13 -11.97
N SER A 385 33.75 -9.16 -12.58
CA SER A 385 34.14 -9.14 -14.00
C SER A 385 32.92 -9.09 -14.93
N LEU A 386 31.94 -9.96 -14.69
CA LEU A 386 30.68 -10.04 -15.45
C LEU A 386 29.84 -8.77 -15.28
N GLN A 387 29.76 -8.23 -14.06
CA GLN A 387 29.03 -7.00 -13.77
C GLN A 387 29.67 -5.80 -14.47
N LYS A 388 31.00 -5.70 -14.48
CA LYS A 388 31.73 -4.65 -15.20
C LYS A 388 31.55 -4.74 -16.73
N GLU A 389 31.50 -5.97 -17.27
CA GLU A 389 31.20 -6.19 -18.70
C GLU A 389 29.77 -5.78 -19.04
N LEU A 390 28.80 -6.09 -18.16
CA LEU A 390 27.40 -5.69 -18.32
C LEU A 390 27.22 -4.17 -18.26
N GLU A 391 27.82 -3.49 -17.28
CA GLU A 391 27.77 -2.02 -17.15
C GLU A 391 28.33 -1.32 -18.40
N ALA A 392 29.46 -1.81 -18.92
CA ALA A 392 30.05 -1.28 -20.16
C ALA A 392 29.17 -1.46 -21.41
N LEU A 393 28.31 -2.48 -21.44
CA LEU A 393 27.30 -2.66 -22.50
C LEU A 393 26.06 -1.78 -22.29
N GLU A 394 25.65 -1.55 -21.04
CA GLU A 394 24.50 -0.69 -20.71
C GLU A 394 24.76 0.79 -21.03
N GLU A 395 26.02 1.25 -20.91
CA GLU A 395 26.46 2.60 -21.32
C GLU A 395 26.38 2.83 -22.84
N GLN A 396 26.39 1.77 -23.66
CA GLN A 396 26.30 1.88 -25.13
C GLN A 396 24.93 2.40 -25.57
N LYS A 397 24.94 3.44 -26.41
CA LYS A 397 23.74 4.08 -26.97
C LYS A 397 23.55 3.69 -28.43
N GLY A 398 22.31 3.59 -28.88
CA GLY A 398 21.97 3.32 -30.29
C GLY A 398 21.54 1.87 -30.56
N LYS A 399 21.60 1.47 -31.84
CA LYS A 399 21.17 0.14 -32.30
C LYS A 399 22.24 -0.95 -32.06
N ASP A 400 23.48 -0.57 -31.83
CA ASP A 400 24.64 -1.46 -31.73
C ASP A 400 24.79 -2.14 -30.36
N ARG A 401 23.87 -1.86 -29.43
CA ARG A 401 23.83 -2.51 -28.11
C ARG A 401 23.55 -4.00 -28.27
N ASP A 402 24.52 -4.85 -27.95
CA ASP A 402 24.39 -6.30 -27.98
C ASP A 402 23.45 -6.80 -26.86
N ARG A 403 22.15 -6.78 -27.16
CA ARG A 403 21.10 -7.24 -26.25
C ARG A 403 21.25 -8.71 -25.91
N LYS A 404 21.75 -9.55 -26.83
CA LYS A 404 21.91 -10.98 -26.57
C LYS A 404 22.99 -11.19 -25.51
N LYS A 405 24.14 -10.55 -25.68
CA LYS A 405 25.25 -10.60 -24.73
C LYS A 405 24.86 -10.03 -23.36
N MET A 406 24.07 -8.95 -23.29
CA MET A 406 23.55 -8.45 -22.02
C MET A 406 22.67 -9.48 -21.29
N GLU A 407 21.74 -10.14 -21.98
CA GLU A 407 20.91 -11.17 -21.33
C GLU A 407 21.73 -12.42 -20.93
N GLU A 408 22.71 -12.84 -21.75
CA GLU A 408 23.66 -13.90 -21.39
C GLU A 408 24.48 -13.55 -20.13
N LEU A 409 24.90 -12.29 -19.96
CA LEU A 409 25.61 -11.82 -18.76
C LEU A 409 24.69 -11.76 -17.54
N LYS A 410 23.47 -11.22 -17.68
CA LYS A 410 22.47 -11.20 -16.61
C LYS A 410 22.14 -12.61 -16.12
N GLN A 411 21.98 -13.57 -17.03
CA GLN A 411 21.73 -14.96 -16.70
C GLN A 411 22.92 -15.57 -15.92
N LYS A 412 24.16 -15.39 -16.39
CA LYS A 412 25.35 -15.88 -15.66
C LYS A 412 25.50 -15.27 -14.27
N ILE A 413 25.23 -13.97 -14.13
CA ILE A 413 25.22 -13.30 -12.82
C ILE A 413 24.11 -13.90 -11.94
N GLN A 414 22.92 -14.13 -12.48
CA GLN A 414 21.80 -14.74 -11.76
C GLN A 414 22.10 -16.17 -11.29
N GLU A 415 22.71 -16.99 -12.13
CA GLU A 415 23.14 -18.37 -11.81
C GLU A 415 24.27 -18.42 -10.76
N LEU A 416 25.12 -17.39 -10.68
CA LEU A 416 26.10 -17.25 -9.59
C LEU A 416 25.46 -16.78 -8.27
N LEU A 417 24.35 -16.05 -8.32
CA LEU A 417 23.67 -15.52 -7.15
C LEU A 417 22.70 -16.52 -6.51
N TYR A 418 21.98 -17.33 -7.30
CA TYR A 418 20.81 -18.07 -6.81
C TYR A 418 20.70 -19.49 -7.36
N SER A 419 20.19 -20.41 -6.55
CA SER A 419 19.70 -21.71 -7.01
C SER A 419 18.35 -21.58 -7.76
N PRO A 420 17.93 -22.58 -8.55
CA PRO A 420 16.61 -22.62 -9.17
C PRO A 420 15.45 -22.48 -8.17
N GLU A 421 15.57 -23.09 -6.99
CA GLU A 421 14.57 -23.03 -5.91
C GLU A 421 14.52 -21.64 -5.25
N GLU A 422 15.67 -20.96 -5.14
CA GLU A 422 15.74 -19.57 -4.69
C GLU A 422 15.13 -18.62 -5.73
N LEU A 423 15.30 -18.88 -7.03
CA LEU A 423 14.64 -18.12 -8.09
C LEU A 423 13.12 -18.30 -8.08
N GLU A 424 12.62 -19.51 -7.86
CA GLU A 424 11.19 -19.76 -7.68
C GLU A 424 10.65 -19.05 -6.42
N TYR A 425 11.40 -19.10 -5.31
CA TYR A 425 11.06 -18.39 -4.08
C TYR A 425 10.98 -16.88 -4.30
N ILE A 426 11.96 -16.29 -5.01
CA ILE A 426 11.99 -14.88 -5.37
C ILE A 426 10.80 -14.53 -6.28
N ALA A 427 10.48 -15.36 -7.28
CA ALA A 427 9.37 -15.11 -8.20
C ALA A 427 8.00 -15.11 -7.50
N LYS A 428 7.84 -15.93 -6.45
CA LYS A 428 6.60 -16.04 -5.66
C LYS A 428 6.47 -15.04 -4.51
N ASN A 429 7.56 -14.40 -4.06
CA ASN A 429 7.52 -13.49 -2.90
C ASN A 429 7.91 -12.03 -3.21
N ARG A 430 8.71 -11.77 -4.26
CA ARG A 430 9.22 -10.41 -4.55
C ARG A 430 8.27 -9.60 -5.43
N SER A 431 7.97 -8.38 -5.01
CA SER A 431 7.32 -7.35 -5.84
C SER A 431 8.29 -6.24 -6.31
N ASN A 432 7.83 -5.39 -7.23
CA ASN A 432 8.56 -4.47 -8.13
C ASN A 432 9.74 -3.65 -7.58
N GLN A 433 9.93 -3.48 -6.27
CA GLN A 433 11.08 -2.74 -5.70
C GLN A 433 11.79 -3.46 -4.53
N GLY A 434 11.56 -4.76 -4.33
CA GLY A 434 12.34 -5.58 -3.40
C GLY A 434 12.05 -5.38 -1.90
N TYR A 435 11.10 -4.51 -1.53
CA TYR A 435 10.78 -4.21 -0.13
C TYR A 435 9.28 -4.14 0.13
N HIS A 436 8.66 -5.29 0.35
CA HIS A 436 7.44 -5.36 1.14
C HIS A 436 7.61 -6.47 2.17
N TYR A 437 6.97 -6.28 3.32
CA TYR A 437 6.60 -7.38 4.20
C TYR A 437 5.95 -8.47 3.36
N LEU A 438 6.15 -9.74 3.74
CA LEU A 438 5.23 -10.78 3.31
C LEU A 438 3.80 -10.31 3.66
N ALA A 439 2.79 -10.79 2.95
CA ALA A 439 1.39 -10.45 3.27
C ALA A 439 0.91 -11.01 4.64
N ARG A 440 1.87 -11.42 5.49
CA ARG A 440 1.82 -11.71 6.93
C ARG A 440 1.30 -10.58 7.85
N ILE A 441 1.18 -9.32 7.39
CA ILE A 441 0.79 -8.14 8.21
C ILE A 441 -0.46 -8.31 9.07
N ILE A 442 -1.30 -9.30 8.75
CA ILE A 442 -2.61 -9.50 9.36
C ILE A 442 -2.65 -10.59 10.44
N HIS A 443 -1.59 -11.41 10.63
CA HIS A 443 -1.70 -12.62 11.48
C HIS A 443 -1.12 -12.54 12.91
N ARG A 444 -0.34 -11.50 13.26
CA ARG A 444 0.11 -11.20 14.64
C ARG A 444 0.02 -9.72 15.01
N SER A 445 -0.87 -8.96 14.40
CA SER A 445 -1.34 -7.77 15.12
C SER A 445 -1.94 -8.25 16.43
N GLY A 446 -1.55 -7.61 17.54
CA GLY A 446 -2.10 -7.91 18.86
C GLY A 446 -3.62 -7.74 18.96
N LEU A 447 -4.28 -7.32 17.87
CA LEU A 447 -5.73 -7.29 17.66
C LEU A 447 -6.44 -8.60 17.95
N SER A 448 -5.84 -9.79 17.93
CA SER A 448 -6.56 -10.98 18.42
C SER A 448 -6.74 -10.98 19.94
N ARG A 449 -5.65 -10.83 20.70
CA ARG A 449 -5.68 -10.75 22.18
C ARG A 449 -6.22 -9.42 22.70
N SER A 450 -6.02 -8.33 21.96
CA SER A 450 -6.64 -7.05 22.28
C SER A 450 -8.10 -7.03 21.86
N CYS A 451 -8.57 -7.77 20.84
CA CYS A 451 -10.02 -7.96 20.64
C CYS A 451 -10.63 -8.90 21.67
N GLU A 452 -9.91 -9.88 22.23
CA GLU A 452 -10.41 -10.61 23.41
C GLU A 452 -10.66 -9.61 24.57
N GLY A 453 -9.68 -8.76 24.92
CA GLY A 453 -9.88 -7.71 25.94
C GLY A 453 -10.82 -6.54 25.56
N PHE A 454 -10.93 -6.19 24.28
CA PHE A 454 -11.74 -5.07 23.78
C PHE A 454 -13.19 -5.49 23.51
N CYS A 455 -13.45 -6.77 23.20
CA CYS A 455 -14.79 -7.34 23.20
C CYS A 455 -15.29 -7.60 24.62
N GLU A 456 -14.45 -8.13 25.54
CA GLU A 456 -14.83 -8.27 26.96
C GLU A 456 -15.10 -6.92 27.65
N GLY A 457 -14.45 -5.84 27.20
CA GLY A 457 -14.69 -4.48 27.69
C GLY A 457 -15.92 -3.75 27.11
N ILE A 458 -16.52 -4.25 26.02
CA ILE A 458 -17.65 -3.60 25.31
C ILE A 458 -18.93 -4.46 25.33
N TYR A 459 -18.82 -5.78 25.51
CA TYR A 459 -19.94 -6.72 25.55
C TYR A 459 -19.96 -7.56 26.85
N GLY A 460 -19.93 -6.87 27.99
CA GLY A 460 -20.38 -7.41 29.28
C GLY A 460 -21.90 -7.44 29.39
#